data_AF-A0A0L7KA72-F1
#
_entry.id   AF-A0A0L7KA72-F1
#
_cell.length_a   1.000
_cell.length_b   1.000
_cell.length_c   1.000
_cell.angle_alpha   90.00
_cell.angle_beta   90.00
_cell.angle_gamma   90.00
#
_symmetry.space_group_name_H-M   'P 1'
#
loop_
_entity.id
_entity.type
_entity.pdbx_description
1 polymer ?
#
loop_
_entity_poly.entity_id
_entity_poly.type
_entity_poly.pdbx_seq_one_letter_code
_entity_poly.pdbx_strand_id
1 'polypeptide(L)'
;MRLASLLWKLSRAERPQASRHRKTNPESWTKLLEMQSHMESRTPGTEAYDEANEFVVEYLMKNFINSLDANLKSKFLPEISSELLHRMCGIIDTNALEIRLPDGAELFALYAKTYLVEHSCLPNTKHTFNLTSKDSNELYTIYMKAVVPIQKYGHINTMYSHALWGTPARRQHLKDTKYFSCKCIRCSDPTELGTYLSAAKCLVIWETTRLHI
;
A
#
# COMPACT_ATOMS: atom_id res chain seq x y z
N MET A 1 -10.47 -1.31 13.73
CA MET A 1 -11.94 -1.05 13.73
C MET A 1 -12.41 -0.15 12.56
N ARG A 2 -12.02 -0.41 11.30
CA ARG A 2 -12.38 0.46 10.15
C ARG A 2 -12.55 -0.27 8.80
N LEU A 3 -13.11 -1.48 8.79
CA LEU A 3 -13.48 -2.19 7.55
C LEU A 3 -14.95 -2.65 7.51
N ALA A 4 -15.67 -2.61 8.64
CA ALA A 4 -17.02 -3.17 8.72
C ALA A 4 -18.15 -2.20 8.28
N SER A 5 -17.92 -0.88 8.22
CA SER A 5 -19.01 0.10 8.06
C SER A 5 -19.24 0.62 6.63
N LEU A 6 -18.40 0.26 5.64
CA LEU A 6 -18.56 0.76 4.27
C LEU A 6 -19.39 -0.15 3.35
N LEU A 7 -19.66 -1.40 3.72
CA LEU A 7 -20.28 -2.37 2.81
C LEU A 7 -21.80 -2.22 2.63
N TRP A 8 -22.48 -1.35 3.39
CA TRP A 8 -23.95 -1.33 3.43
C TRP A 8 -24.64 -0.14 2.75
N LYS A 9 -23.91 0.87 2.24
CA LYS A 9 -24.51 2.10 1.68
C LYS A 9 -24.37 2.28 0.15
N LEU A 10 -23.98 1.25 -0.58
CA LEU A 10 -23.92 1.30 -2.04
C LEU A 10 -25.20 0.74 -2.66
N SER A 11 -25.74 1.46 -3.65
CA SER A 11 -26.92 1.02 -4.40
C SER A 11 -26.65 -0.35 -5.06
N ARG A 12 -27.70 -1.12 -5.39
CA ARG A 12 -27.54 -2.48 -5.95
C ARG A 12 -26.62 -2.55 -7.20
N ALA A 13 -26.37 -1.43 -7.88
CA ALA A 13 -25.50 -1.33 -9.06
C ALA A 13 -24.00 -1.16 -8.73
N GLU A 14 -23.63 -0.81 -7.49
CA GLU A 14 -22.28 -0.35 -7.12
C GLU A 14 -21.53 -1.30 -6.17
N ARG A 15 -22.05 -2.51 -5.93
CA ARG A 15 -21.30 -3.50 -5.13
C ARG A 15 -20.11 -4.03 -5.94
N PRO A 16 -18.89 -4.06 -5.38
CA PRO A 16 -17.75 -4.73 -6.00
C PRO A 16 -18.12 -6.19 -6.26
N GLN A 17 -18.10 -6.60 -7.52
CA GLN A 17 -18.44 -7.96 -7.95
C GLN A 17 -17.27 -8.92 -7.65
N ALA A 18 -16.88 -9.05 -6.38
CA ALA A 18 -15.72 -9.83 -5.96
C ALA A 18 -15.79 -11.31 -6.39
N SER A 19 -17.00 -11.90 -6.45
CA SER A 19 -17.19 -13.29 -6.88
C SER A 19 -17.25 -13.49 -8.40
N ARG A 20 -17.38 -12.43 -9.21
CA ARG A 20 -17.41 -12.55 -10.68
C ARG A 20 -16.03 -12.43 -11.31
N HIS A 21 -15.10 -11.65 -10.78
CA HIS A 21 -13.81 -11.39 -11.46
C HIS A 21 -13.03 -12.66 -11.79
N ARG A 22 -13.00 -13.65 -10.88
CA ARG A 22 -12.28 -14.92 -11.12
C ARG A 22 -12.82 -15.74 -12.31
N LYS A 23 -14.14 -15.76 -12.52
CA LYS A 23 -14.78 -16.50 -13.63
C LYS A 23 -14.97 -15.65 -14.90
N THR A 24 -15.02 -14.33 -14.77
CA THR A 24 -15.26 -13.41 -15.89
C THR A 24 -13.96 -12.83 -16.48
N ASN A 25 -12.86 -12.84 -15.73
CA ASN A 25 -11.54 -12.40 -16.19
C ASN A 25 -10.40 -13.16 -15.48
N PRO A 26 -10.11 -14.40 -15.89
CA PRO A 26 -9.07 -15.24 -15.30
C PRO A 26 -7.68 -14.60 -15.34
N GLU A 27 -7.37 -13.86 -16.41
CA GLU A 27 -6.09 -13.17 -16.57
C GLU A 27 -5.86 -12.12 -15.48
N SER A 28 -6.91 -11.35 -15.13
CA SER A 28 -6.81 -10.35 -14.06
C SER A 28 -6.64 -10.99 -12.68
N TRP A 29 -7.25 -12.16 -12.47
CA TRP A 29 -7.05 -12.93 -11.24
C TRP A 29 -5.62 -13.47 -11.11
N THR A 30 -5.05 -13.98 -12.21
CA THR A 30 -3.64 -14.41 -12.24
C THR A 30 -2.71 -13.24 -11.95
N LYS A 31 -2.90 -12.09 -12.60
CA LYS A 31 -2.12 -10.87 -12.35
C LYS A 31 -2.22 -10.39 -10.91
N LEU A 32 -3.40 -10.49 -10.30
CA LEU A 32 -3.58 -10.16 -8.89
C LEU A 32 -2.73 -11.08 -8.01
N LEU A 33 -2.77 -12.39 -8.25
CA LEU A 33 -1.99 -13.37 -7.49
C LEU A 33 -0.47 -13.22 -7.68
N GLU A 34 -0.02 -12.68 -8.81
CA GLU A 34 1.39 -12.38 -9.07
C GLU A 34 1.91 -11.18 -8.27
N MET A 35 1.02 -10.33 -7.74
CA MET A 35 1.44 -9.19 -6.91
C MET A 35 2.11 -9.66 -5.62
N GLN A 36 3.11 -8.90 -5.17
CA GLN A 36 3.88 -9.24 -4.00
C GLN A 36 3.01 -9.19 -2.74
N SER A 37 3.04 -10.25 -1.94
CA SER A 37 2.23 -10.40 -0.72
C SER A 37 3.06 -10.34 0.56
N HIS A 38 4.38 -10.56 0.46
CA HIS A 38 5.29 -10.66 1.57
C HIS A 38 4.89 -11.69 2.64
N MET A 39 4.23 -12.79 2.25
CA MET A 39 3.87 -13.85 3.19
C MET A 39 5.09 -14.47 3.88
N GLU A 40 6.26 -14.45 3.24
CA GLU A 40 7.53 -14.84 3.84
C GLU A 40 7.94 -13.97 5.05
N SER A 41 7.41 -12.74 5.14
CA SER A 41 7.64 -11.80 6.24
C SER A 41 6.42 -11.64 7.16
N ARG A 42 5.28 -12.23 6.80
CA ARG A 42 4.00 -12.18 7.53
C ARG A 42 3.66 -13.56 8.09
N THR A 43 4.49 -14.06 8.99
CA THR A 43 4.27 -15.35 9.67
C THR A 43 3.46 -15.18 10.95
N PRO A 44 2.82 -16.23 11.49
CA PRO A 44 2.15 -16.18 12.79
C PRO A 44 3.05 -15.57 13.89
N GLY A 45 2.48 -14.68 14.71
CA GLY A 45 3.21 -13.92 15.73
C GLY A 45 3.80 -12.59 15.23
N THR A 46 3.68 -12.28 13.94
CA THR A 46 3.93 -10.92 13.42
C THR A 46 2.66 -10.10 13.52
N GLU A 47 2.78 -8.82 13.86
CA GLU A 47 1.64 -7.88 13.96
C GLU A 47 0.78 -7.90 12.68
N ALA A 48 1.43 -7.83 11.51
CA ALA A 48 0.73 -7.85 10.22
C ALA A 48 -0.02 -9.16 9.92
N TYR A 49 0.41 -10.31 10.46
CA TYR A 49 -0.32 -11.57 10.33
C TYR A 49 -1.45 -11.64 11.35
N ASP A 50 -1.15 -11.35 12.61
CA ASP A 50 -2.09 -11.52 13.72
C ASP A 50 -3.29 -10.57 13.57
N GLU A 51 -3.06 -9.31 13.17
CA GLU A 51 -4.13 -8.35 12.87
C GLU A 51 -4.99 -8.81 11.69
N ALA A 52 -4.37 -9.27 10.60
CA ALA A 52 -5.10 -9.79 9.45
C ALA A 52 -5.92 -11.02 9.85
N ASN A 53 -5.35 -11.90 10.69
CA ASN A 53 -6.00 -13.11 11.16
C ASN A 53 -7.25 -12.78 11.99
N GLU A 54 -7.09 -11.96 13.02
CA GLU A 54 -8.16 -11.60 13.95
C GLU A 54 -9.28 -10.81 13.25
N PHE A 55 -8.93 -9.73 12.54
CA PHE A 55 -9.91 -8.77 12.06
C PHE A 55 -10.51 -9.11 10.70
N VAL A 56 -9.84 -9.94 9.90
CA VAL A 56 -10.28 -10.27 8.54
C VAL A 56 -10.48 -11.76 8.37
N VAL A 57 -9.43 -12.56 8.53
CA VAL A 57 -9.44 -13.97 8.09
C VAL A 57 -10.38 -14.81 8.95
N GLU A 58 -10.19 -14.83 10.28
CA GLU A 58 -11.05 -15.59 11.19
C GLU A 58 -12.47 -15.05 11.17
N TYR A 59 -12.63 -13.72 11.11
CA TYR A 59 -13.95 -13.10 11.05
C TYR A 59 -14.73 -13.55 9.81
N LEU A 60 -14.13 -13.48 8.63
CA LEU A 60 -14.76 -13.93 7.38
C LEU A 60 -14.99 -15.44 7.39
N MET A 61 -14.00 -16.22 7.83
CA MET A 61 -14.09 -17.68 7.86
C MET A 61 -15.23 -18.14 8.78
N LYS A 62 -15.28 -17.63 10.01
CA LYS A 62 -16.25 -18.02 11.04
C LYS A 62 -17.66 -17.54 10.73
N ASN A 63 -17.82 -16.27 10.36
CA ASN A 63 -19.14 -15.64 10.30
C ASN A 63 -19.79 -15.69 8.90
N PHE A 64 -19.02 -16.01 7.85
CA PHE A 64 -19.53 -16.03 6.48
C PHE A 64 -19.19 -17.34 5.78
N ILE A 65 -17.92 -17.70 5.66
CA ILE A 65 -17.50 -18.78 4.77
C ILE A 65 -17.90 -20.16 5.30
N ASN A 66 -17.75 -20.41 6.60
CA ASN A 66 -18.06 -21.70 7.21
C ASN A 66 -19.57 -21.90 7.41
N SER A 67 -20.36 -20.82 7.43
CA SER A 67 -21.82 -20.87 7.50
C SER A 67 -22.50 -21.05 6.14
N LEU A 68 -21.77 -20.96 5.03
CA LEU A 68 -22.34 -21.14 3.69
C LEU A 68 -22.67 -22.61 3.41
N ASP A 69 -23.79 -22.82 2.70
CA ASP A 69 -24.15 -24.14 2.16
C ASP A 69 -23.02 -24.71 1.29
N ALA A 70 -22.78 -26.02 1.42
CA ALA A 70 -21.66 -26.69 0.76
C ALA A 70 -21.74 -26.58 -0.78
N ASN A 71 -22.95 -26.59 -1.36
CA ASN A 71 -23.13 -26.44 -2.81
C ASN A 71 -22.87 -25.01 -3.26
N LEU A 72 -23.24 -24.01 -2.46
CA LEU A 72 -22.91 -22.61 -2.75
C LEU A 72 -21.40 -22.36 -2.64
N LYS A 73 -20.76 -22.92 -1.62
CA LYS A 73 -19.31 -22.81 -1.41
C LYS A 73 -18.55 -23.42 -2.58
N SER A 74 -18.86 -24.65 -2.99
CA SER A 74 -18.20 -25.29 -4.14
C SER A 74 -18.46 -24.56 -5.46
N LYS A 75 -19.66 -24.01 -5.66
CA LYS A 75 -20.03 -23.30 -6.90
C LYS A 75 -19.36 -21.93 -7.04
N PHE A 76 -19.27 -21.16 -5.96
CA PHE A 76 -18.84 -19.76 -6.00
C PHE A 76 -17.46 -19.50 -5.40
N LEU A 77 -17.03 -20.31 -4.45
CA LEU A 77 -15.79 -20.11 -3.68
C LEU A 77 -15.01 -21.43 -3.53
N PRO A 78 -14.70 -22.15 -4.64
CA PRO A 78 -14.17 -23.51 -4.56
C PRO A 78 -12.81 -23.63 -3.87
N GLU A 79 -12.02 -22.55 -3.82
CA GLU A 79 -10.66 -22.54 -3.27
C GLU A 79 -10.49 -21.51 -2.15
N ILE A 80 -11.59 -21.04 -1.55
CA ILE A 80 -11.46 -20.11 -0.43
C ILE A 80 -10.83 -20.82 0.77
N SER A 81 -9.74 -20.26 1.29
CA SER A 81 -9.03 -20.79 2.44
C SER A 81 -8.47 -19.65 3.30
N SER A 82 -8.05 -19.97 4.53
CA SER A 82 -7.40 -19.01 5.43
C SER A 82 -6.11 -18.47 4.81
N GLU A 83 -5.33 -19.35 4.18
CA GLU A 83 -4.07 -19.03 3.52
C GLU A 83 -4.29 -18.09 2.32
N LEU A 84 -5.36 -18.32 1.55
CA LEU A 84 -5.72 -17.43 0.45
C LEU A 84 -6.13 -16.05 0.98
N LEU A 85 -6.93 -15.98 2.04
CA LEU A 85 -7.35 -14.72 2.64
C LEU A 85 -6.16 -13.93 3.21
N HIS A 86 -5.25 -14.60 3.92
CA HIS A 86 -3.99 -14.02 4.40
C HIS A 86 -3.15 -13.46 3.25
N ARG A 87 -2.97 -14.24 2.18
CA ARG A 87 -2.26 -13.79 0.97
C ARG A 87 -2.93 -12.56 0.36
N MET A 88 -4.26 -12.50 0.31
CA MET A 88 -4.99 -11.35 -0.22
C MET A 88 -4.79 -10.10 0.64
N CYS A 89 -4.81 -10.22 1.97
CA CYS A 89 -4.43 -9.13 2.88
C CYS A 89 -2.99 -8.66 2.58
N GLY A 90 -2.05 -9.61 2.44
CA GLY A 90 -0.69 -9.40 1.96
C GLY A 90 -0.59 -8.50 0.73
N ILE A 91 -1.31 -8.90 -0.32
CA ILE A 91 -1.34 -8.20 -1.61
C ILE A 91 -1.92 -6.79 -1.46
N ILE A 92 -3.02 -6.64 -0.74
CA ILE A 92 -3.70 -5.35 -0.56
C ILE A 92 -2.79 -4.38 0.20
N ASP A 93 -2.26 -4.77 1.35
CA ASP A 93 -1.43 -3.89 2.19
C ASP A 93 -0.13 -3.46 1.46
N THR A 94 0.42 -4.36 0.64
CA THR A 94 1.66 -4.11 -0.09
C THR A 94 1.44 -3.25 -1.34
N ASN A 95 0.36 -3.45 -2.10
CA ASN A 95 0.24 -2.89 -3.46
C ASN A 95 -0.89 -1.88 -3.64
N ALA A 96 -1.87 -1.82 -2.72
CA ALA A 96 -2.99 -0.90 -2.88
C ALA A 96 -2.55 0.55 -2.71
N LEU A 97 -3.15 1.43 -3.51
CA LEU A 97 -2.99 2.86 -3.41
C LEU A 97 -4.21 3.47 -2.71
N GLU A 98 -3.93 4.37 -1.77
CA GLU A 98 -4.94 5.15 -1.07
C GLU A 98 -5.45 6.29 -1.97
N ILE A 99 -6.76 6.36 -2.13
CA ILE A 99 -7.49 7.41 -2.85
C ILE A 99 -8.31 8.17 -1.82
N ARG A 100 -7.98 9.43 -1.60
CA ARG A 100 -8.74 10.33 -0.74
C ARG A 100 -9.86 10.97 -1.54
N LEU A 101 -11.09 10.71 -1.13
CA LEU A 101 -12.29 11.25 -1.73
C LEU A 101 -12.55 12.68 -1.22
N PRO A 102 -13.30 13.51 -1.98
CA PRO A 102 -13.58 14.90 -1.59
C PRO A 102 -14.33 15.06 -0.26
N ASP A 103 -15.08 14.03 0.16
CA ASP A 103 -15.79 13.98 1.43
C ASP A 103 -14.91 13.53 2.62
N GLY A 104 -13.62 13.28 2.38
CA GLY A 104 -12.66 12.82 3.37
C GLY A 104 -12.65 11.30 3.57
N ALA A 105 -13.46 10.54 2.84
CA ALA A 105 -13.39 9.09 2.87
C ALA A 105 -12.13 8.57 2.14
N GLU A 106 -11.67 7.40 2.54
CA GLU A 106 -10.51 6.73 1.97
C GLU A 106 -10.96 5.47 1.23
N LEU A 107 -10.47 5.31 0.02
CA LEU A 107 -10.64 4.13 -0.82
C LEU A 107 -9.28 3.53 -1.12
N PHE A 108 -9.17 2.21 -1.10
CA PHE A 108 -7.96 1.50 -1.52
C PHE A 108 -8.18 0.81 -2.86
N ALA A 109 -7.28 1.04 -3.81
CA ALA A 109 -7.39 0.50 -5.16
C ALA A 109 -6.10 -0.21 -5.59
N LEU A 110 -6.28 -1.36 -6.24
CA LEU A 110 -5.20 -2.10 -6.89
C LEU A 110 -5.21 -1.81 -8.39
N TYR A 111 -4.04 -1.48 -8.93
CA TYR A 111 -3.87 -1.18 -10.34
C TYR A 111 -2.82 -2.10 -10.95
N ALA A 112 -3.21 -2.81 -12.01
CA ALA A 112 -2.43 -3.86 -12.64
C ALA A 112 -1.11 -3.41 -13.29
N LYS A 113 -0.80 -2.11 -13.33
CA LYS A 113 0.46 -1.58 -13.88
C LYS A 113 1.28 -0.79 -12.87
N THR A 114 0.63 -0.05 -11.97
CA THR A 114 1.36 0.83 -11.06
C THR A 114 2.01 0.08 -9.90
N TYR A 115 1.58 -1.15 -9.61
CA TYR A 115 2.22 -2.00 -8.60
C TYR A 115 3.68 -2.34 -8.95
N LEU A 116 4.08 -2.21 -10.23
CA LEU A 116 5.44 -2.45 -10.71
C LEU A 116 6.40 -1.28 -10.45
N VAL A 117 5.88 -0.09 -10.14
CA VAL A 117 6.68 1.14 -10.06
C VAL A 117 7.36 1.23 -8.71
N GLU A 118 8.68 1.17 -8.68
CA GLU A 118 9.48 1.11 -7.46
C GLU A 118 9.49 2.41 -6.64
N HIS A 119 10.01 2.31 -5.41
CA HIS A 119 10.14 3.45 -4.51
C HIS A 119 11.42 4.27 -4.73
N SER A 120 11.29 5.59 -4.69
CA SER A 120 12.38 6.53 -4.41
C SER A 120 11.90 7.66 -3.48
N CYS A 121 12.75 8.08 -2.53
CA CYS A 121 12.48 9.31 -1.74
C CYS A 121 12.69 10.60 -2.56
N LEU A 122 13.18 10.47 -3.80
CA LEU A 122 13.25 11.49 -4.85
C LEU A 122 12.54 10.93 -6.09
N PRO A 123 11.20 10.94 -6.09
CA PRO A 123 10.45 10.31 -7.16
C PRO A 123 10.59 11.11 -8.46
N ASN A 124 10.65 10.41 -9.60
CA ASN A 124 10.57 11.03 -10.92
C ASN A 124 9.16 11.01 -11.51
N THR A 125 8.19 10.43 -10.81
CA THR A 125 6.77 10.47 -11.16
C THR A 125 5.89 11.01 -10.03
N LYS A 126 4.73 11.53 -10.42
CA LYS A 126 3.60 11.83 -9.53
C LYS A 126 2.36 11.15 -10.07
N HIS A 127 1.58 10.53 -9.20
CA HIS A 127 0.28 9.97 -9.57
C HIS A 127 -0.87 10.85 -9.07
N THR A 128 -1.98 10.82 -9.80
CA THR A 128 -3.25 11.49 -9.48
C THR A 128 -4.42 10.60 -9.88
N PHE A 129 -5.56 10.76 -9.25
CA PHE A 129 -6.77 9.99 -9.56
C PHE A 129 -7.85 10.88 -10.21
N ASN A 130 -8.61 10.32 -11.14
CA ASN A 130 -9.84 10.96 -11.62
C ASN A 130 -10.96 10.80 -10.58
N LEU A 131 -11.38 11.88 -9.95
CA LEU A 131 -12.42 11.85 -8.90
C LEU A 131 -13.73 12.51 -9.34
N THR A 132 -13.80 13.02 -10.58
CA THR A 132 -14.91 13.88 -11.04
C THR A 132 -15.62 13.34 -12.27
N SER A 133 -15.12 12.26 -12.87
CA SER A 133 -15.77 11.67 -14.05
C SER A 133 -17.16 11.15 -13.73
N LYS A 134 -18.13 11.45 -14.61
CA LYS A 134 -19.45 10.82 -14.61
C LYS A 134 -19.45 9.45 -15.29
N ASP A 135 -18.43 9.16 -16.09
CA ASP A 135 -18.21 7.82 -16.65
C ASP A 135 -17.54 6.96 -15.58
N SER A 136 -18.24 5.89 -15.17
CA SER A 136 -17.76 4.93 -14.18
C SER A 136 -16.50 4.19 -14.60
N ASN A 137 -16.21 4.09 -15.90
CA ASN A 137 -14.98 3.47 -16.40
C ASN A 137 -13.76 4.39 -16.26
N GLU A 138 -14.00 5.71 -16.18
CA GLU A 138 -12.95 6.71 -16.02
C GLU A 138 -12.82 7.21 -14.57
N LEU A 139 -13.82 6.93 -13.73
CA LEU A 139 -13.79 7.23 -12.31
C LEU A 139 -12.73 6.35 -11.62
N TYR A 140 -11.90 6.97 -10.78
CA TYR A 140 -10.74 6.36 -10.13
C TYR A 140 -9.63 5.91 -11.10
N THR A 141 -9.63 6.36 -12.36
CA THR A 141 -8.47 6.17 -13.24
C THR A 141 -7.23 6.82 -12.63
N ILE A 142 -6.13 6.05 -12.55
CA ILE A 142 -4.82 6.56 -12.14
C ILE A 142 -4.07 7.15 -13.32
N TYR A 143 -3.59 8.38 -13.17
CA TYR A 143 -2.66 9.02 -14.10
C TYR A 143 -1.30 9.14 -13.42
N MET A 144 -0.26 8.61 -14.05
CA MET A 144 1.12 8.78 -13.62
C MET A 144 1.85 9.68 -14.59
N LYS A 145 2.40 10.79 -14.08
CA LYS A 145 3.09 11.80 -14.88
C LYS A 145 4.55 11.87 -14.45
N ALA A 146 5.46 11.92 -15.43
CA ALA A 146 6.85 12.29 -15.16
C ALA A 146 6.90 13.74 -14.67
N VAL A 147 7.66 13.98 -13.59
CA VAL A 147 7.85 15.31 -13.01
C VAL A 147 9.27 15.84 -13.22
N VAL A 148 10.15 15.02 -13.77
CA VAL A 148 11.51 15.35 -14.22
C VAL A 148 11.81 14.59 -15.51
N PRO A 149 12.80 15.02 -16.33
CA PRO A 149 13.24 14.24 -17.48
C PRO A 149 13.70 12.83 -17.07
N ILE A 150 13.19 11.81 -17.76
CA ILE A 150 13.58 10.41 -17.56
C ILE A 150 14.36 9.95 -18.78
N GLN A 151 15.61 9.54 -18.59
CA GLN A 151 16.44 9.04 -19.68
C GLN A 151 15.88 7.72 -20.22
N LYS A 152 16.15 7.43 -21.50
CA LYS A 152 15.79 6.13 -22.09
C LYS A 152 16.41 5.01 -21.26
N TYR A 153 15.61 3.99 -20.93
CA TYR A 153 15.98 2.88 -20.05
C TYR A 153 16.22 3.26 -18.57
N GLY A 154 15.93 4.51 -18.19
CA GLY A 154 15.95 4.94 -16.80
C GLY A 154 14.81 4.33 -16.00
N HIS A 155 15.05 4.15 -14.71
CA HIS A 155 14.07 3.65 -13.75
C HIS A 155 12.89 4.61 -13.59
N ILE A 156 11.67 4.09 -13.56
CA ILE A 156 10.45 4.84 -13.25
C ILE A 156 10.11 4.56 -11.79
N ASN A 157 10.04 5.61 -10.97
CA ASN A 157 9.84 5.46 -9.53
C ASN A 157 8.84 6.47 -8.97
N THR A 158 8.25 6.11 -7.84
CA THR A 158 7.28 6.91 -7.10
C THR A 158 7.61 6.92 -5.60
N MET A 159 6.87 7.68 -4.80
CA MET A 159 7.08 7.77 -3.35
C MET A 159 5.99 6.99 -2.61
N TYR A 160 6.39 6.04 -1.78
CA TYR A 160 5.48 5.25 -0.92
C TYR A 160 5.45 5.78 0.53
N SER A 161 6.36 6.69 0.85
CA SER A 161 6.47 7.36 2.15
C SER A 161 6.04 8.82 2.02
N HIS A 162 6.43 9.66 2.97
CA HIS A 162 6.19 11.09 2.91
C HIS A 162 7.48 11.88 2.61
N ALA A 163 7.37 12.94 1.80
CA ALA A 163 8.51 13.75 1.40
C ALA A 163 9.14 14.50 2.59
N LEU A 164 8.31 14.97 3.52
CA LEU A 164 8.71 15.77 4.68
C LEU A 164 9.19 14.96 5.89
N TRP A 165 9.17 13.62 5.82
CA TRP A 165 9.72 12.80 6.89
C TRP A 165 11.23 12.75 6.79
N GLY A 166 11.91 12.65 7.93
CA GLY A 166 13.34 12.38 8.04
C GLY A 166 13.72 10.93 7.66
N THR A 167 14.99 10.66 7.38
CA THR A 167 15.50 9.35 6.94
C THR A 167 15.09 8.20 7.86
N PRO A 168 15.18 8.29 9.21
CA PRO A 168 14.77 7.20 10.09
C PRO A 168 13.29 6.87 9.94
N ALA A 169 12.40 7.87 9.95
CA ALA A 169 10.97 7.68 9.81
C ALA A 169 10.59 7.09 8.44
N ARG A 170 11.20 7.56 7.34
CA ARG A 170 10.97 6.98 6.00
C ARG A 170 11.38 5.51 5.94
N ARG A 171 12.56 5.16 6.45
CA ARG A 171 13.05 3.77 6.44
C ARG A 171 12.21 2.85 7.31
N GLN A 172 11.79 3.33 8.48
CA GLN A 172 10.93 2.56 9.37
C GLN A 172 9.58 2.27 8.69
N HIS A 173 8.92 3.30 8.15
CA HIS A 173 7.67 3.13 7.40
C HIS A 173 7.78 2.14 6.24
N LEU A 174 8.83 2.23 5.43
CA LEU A 174 9.02 1.30 4.30
C LEU A 174 9.34 -0.12 4.77
N LYS A 175 10.03 -0.27 5.90
CA LYS A 175 10.28 -1.58 6.50
C LYS A 175 8.96 -2.20 6.99
N ASP A 176 8.12 -1.42 7.66
CA ASP A 176 6.88 -1.91 8.27
C ASP A 176 5.79 -2.16 7.23
N THR A 177 5.70 -1.32 6.20
CA THR A 177 4.61 -1.39 5.21
C THR A 177 4.99 -2.08 3.90
N LYS A 178 6.29 -2.13 3.57
CA LYS A 178 6.80 -2.64 2.28
C LYS A 178 7.99 -3.61 2.44
N TYR A 179 8.39 -3.95 3.67
CA TYR A 179 9.38 -4.98 3.96
C TYR A 179 10.78 -4.74 3.36
N PHE A 180 11.14 -3.48 3.10
CA PHE A 180 12.48 -3.12 2.65
C PHE A 180 13.01 -1.82 3.29
N SER A 181 14.34 -1.66 3.30
CA SER A 181 14.99 -0.41 3.74
C SER A 181 15.52 0.36 2.53
N CYS A 182 15.09 1.61 2.38
CA CYS A 182 15.47 2.44 1.23
C CYS A 182 16.96 2.83 1.25
N LYS A 183 17.58 2.72 0.07
CA LYS A 183 18.99 3.06 -0.20
C LYS A 183 19.16 4.14 -1.28
N CYS A 184 18.11 4.90 -1.61
CA CYS A 184 18.20 6.00 -2.57
C CYS A 184 19.20 7.08 -2.09
N ILE A 185 19.66 7.94 -3.01
CA ILE A 185 20.68 8.95 -2.71
C ILE A 185 20.34 9.82 -1.48
N ARG A 186 19.08 10.23 -1.30
CA ARG A 186 18.64 10.99 -0.13
C ARG A 186 18.75 10.20 1.19
N CYS A 187 18.42 8.92 1.17
CA CYS A 187 18.51 8.07 2.37
C CYS A 187 19.97 7.67 2.68
N SER A 188 20.84 7.66 1.67
CA SER A 188 22.26 7.35 1.83
C SER A 188 23.09 8.56 2.24
N ASP A 189 22.59 9.78 2.03
CA ASP A 189 23.22 11.02 2.47
C ASP A 189 22.86 11.36 3.93
N PRO A 190 23.84 11.47 4.85
CA PRO A 190 23.58 11.83 6.26
C PRO A 190 23.01 13.24 6.46
N THR A 191 23.16 14.13 5.48
CA THR A 191 22.60 15.50 5.51
C THR A 191 21.21 15.59 4.90
N GLU A 192 20.70 14.48 4.35
CA GLU A 192 19.43 14.43 3.61
C GLU A 192 19.39 15.46 2.47
N LEU A 193 20.45 15.52 1.66
CA LEU A 193 20.65 16.52 0.60
C LEU A 193 20.67 17.95 1.15
N GLY A 194 21.34 18.15 2.28
CA GLY A 194 21.46 19.43 2.96
C GLY A 194 20.19 19.91 3.67
N THR A 195 19.12 19.10 3.72
CA THR A 195 17.87 19.49 4.40
C THR A 195 17.94 19.30 5.92
N TYR A 196 18.78 18.39 6.41
CA TYR A 196 18.94 18.09 7.83
C TYR A 196 17.62 17.83 8.58
N LEU A 197 16.59 17.29 7.91
CA LEU A 197 15.24 17.07 8.47
C LEU A 197 15.22 16.22 9.74
N SER A 198 16.17 15.30 9.86
CA SER A 198 16.33 14.42 11.02
C SER A 198 17.39 14.90 12.02
N ALA A 199 18.05 16.03 11.75
CA ALA A 199 19.17 16.48 12.56
C ALA A 199 18.69 17.15 13.86
N ALA A 200 19.37 16.85 14.96
CA ALA A 200 19.26 17.63 16.18
C ALA A 200 20.37 18.68 16.21
N LYS A 201 20.02 19.93 16.54
CA LYS A 201 21.03 20.96 16.79
C LYS A 201 21.75 20.64 18.10
N CYS A 202 23.08 20.56 18.06
CA CYS A 202 23.86 20.48 19.29
C CYS A 202 23.62 21.75 20.12
N LEU A 203 23.15 21.58 21.36
CA LEU A 203 22.87 22.70 22.26
C LEU A 203 24.09 23.08 23.11
N VAL A 204 25.19 22.32 23.04
CA VAL A 204 26.42 22.65 23.75
C VAL A 204 27.08 23.84 23.07
N ILE A 205 26.93 25.01 23.70
CA ILE A 205 27.75 26.17 23.41
C ILE A 205 29.07 25.93 24.14
N TRP A 206 30.13 25.62 23.40
CA TRP A 206 31.47 25.71 23.94
C TRP A 206 31.80 27.19 24.11
N GLU A 207 31.53 27.74 25.28
CA GLU A 207 32.19 28.98 25.69
C GLU A 207 33.69 28.68 25.71
N THR A 208 34.40 29.30 24.78
CA THR A 208 35.85 29.29 24.75
C THR A 208 36.33 30.08 25.97
N THR A 209 36.45 29.43 27.12
CA THR A 209 37.24 29.96 28.22
C THR A 209 38.67 30.01 27.72
N ARG A 210 39.10 31.20 27.28
CA ARG A 210 40.52 31.53 27.14
C ARG A 210 41.16 31.33 28.51
N LEU A 211 41.76 30.16 28.73
CA LEU A 211 42.74 29.98 29.78
C LEU A 211 43.99 30.78 29.35
N HIS A 212 44.06 32.02 29.80
CA HIS A 212 45.34 32.71 29.95
C HIS A 212 45.99 32.16 31.21
N ILE A 213 46.91 31.20 31.01
CA ILE A 213 48.00 30.91 31.95
C ILE A 213 49.26 31.52 31.31
#